data_AF-A0A7X3APS6-F1
#
_entry.id   AF-A0A7X3APS6-F1
#
_cell.length_a   1.000
_cell.length_b   1.000
_cell.length_c   1.000
_cell.angle_alpha   90.00
_cell.angle_beta   90.00
_cell.angle_gamma   90.00
#
_symmetry.space_group_name_H-M   'P 1'
#
loop_
_entity.id
_entity.type
_entity.pdbx_description
1 polymer ?
#
loop_
_entity_poly.entity_id
_entity_poly.type
_entity_poly.pdbx_seq_one_letter_code
_entity_poly.pdbx_strand_id
1 'polypeptide(L)'
;MLETGFEGAGAMLHPIPSLMNINKMDLGQSYDYYMEGITPHIADIISACDKERVAVCRALGVDALALGDMLVKTYKLEPKDSLYDLIQSIESYRALRNPTNTKHRFIVEDTMSGLVPLASVGHALGIPTPMMDAFVNIASAVCGRDFWKEVRTAEKLGMAARRWRRFRRWSADQRLWEEKAWMS
;
A
#
# COMPACT_ATOMS: atom_id res chain seq x y z
N MET A 1 10.43 -7.84 7.05
CA MET A 1 10.55 -6.49 6.47
C MET A 1 9.79 -6.36 5.15
N LEU A 2 9.94 -7.29 4.18
CA LEU A 2 9.14 -7.23 2.93
C LEU A 2 7.66 -7.55 3.17
N GLU A 3 7.32 -8.59 3.94
CA GLU A 3 5.92 -8.93 4.29
C GLU A 3 5.20 -7.78 5.00
N THR A 4 5.82 -7.20 6.03
CA THR A 4 5.25 -6.08 6.80
C THR A 4 5.08 -4.78 5.99
N GLY A 5 5.87 -4.58 4.92
CA GLY A 5 5.76 -3.40 4.04
C GLY A 5 4.72 -3.57 2.93
N PHE A 6 4.52 -4.80 2.44
CA PHE A 6 3.59 -5.12 1.35
C PHE A 6 2.16 -5.40 1.82
N GLU A 7 1.99 -5.78 3.08
CA GLU A 7 0.69 -6.01 3.71
C GLU A 7 0.12 -4.77 4.39
N GLY A 8 0.92 -3.71 4.57
CA GLY A 8 0.51 -2.52 5.31
C GLY A 8 -0.53 -1.69 4.55
N ALA A 9 -1.67 -1.41 5.21
CA ALA A 9 -2.69 -0.47 4.71
C ALA A 9 -2.13 0.91 4.35
N GLY A 10 -1.03 1.33 5.00
CA GLY A 10 -0.41 2.65 4.83
C GLY A 10 0.00 2.95 3.38
N ALA A 11 0.52 1.97 2.65
CA ALA A 11 0.91 2.18 1.25
C ALA A 11 -0.27 2.58 0.34
N MET A 12 -1.50 2.18 0.70
CA MET A 12 -2.72 2.51 -0.04
C MET A 12 -3.44 3.73 0.54
N LEU A 13 -3.48 3.86 1.87
CA LEU A 13 -4.27 4.88 2.57
C LEU A 13 -3.54 6.21 2.79
N HIS A 14 -2.22 6.28 2.58
CA HIS A 14 -1.46 7.50 2.83
C HIS A 14 -1.07 8.28 1.57
N PRO A 15 -0.29 7.73 0.61
CA PRO A 15 0.21 8.53 -0.50
C PRO A 15 -0.91 9.00 -1.41
N ILE A 16 -1.91 8.16 -1.70
CA ILE A 16 -3.01 8.49 -2.61
C ILE A 16 -3.86 9.64 -2.06
N PRO A 17 -4.46 9.58 -0.84
CA PRO A 17 -5.28 10.69 -0.36
C PRO A 17 -4.47 11.96 -0.13
N SER A 18 -3.21 11.84 0.29
CA SER A 18 -2.34 13.00 0.47
C SER A 18 -2.07 13.74 -0.84
N LEU A 19 -1.78 13.02 -1.94
CA LEU A 19 -1.53 13.62 -3.24
C LEU A 19 -2.82 14.16 -3.89
N MET A 20 -3.95 13.48 -3.70
CA MET A 20 -5.26 13.92 -4.21
C MET A 20 -5.78 15.19 -3.51
N ASN A 21 -5.23 15.56 -2.35
CA ASN A 21 -5.59 16.75 -1.59
C ASN A 21 -4.44 17.78 -1.51
N ILE A 22 -3.52 17.77 -2.47
CA ILE A 22 -2.34 18.64 -2.41
C ILE A 22 -2.68 20.13 -2.48
N ASN A 23 -3.74 20.49 -3.20
CA ASN A 23 -4.23 21.86 -3.24
C ASN A 23 -4.60 22.39 -1.84
N LYS A 24 -5.22 21.55 -0.99
CA LYS A 24 -5.56 21.91 0.39
C LYS A 24 -4.29 22.12 1.22
N MET A 25 -3.26 21.32 0.97
CA MET A 25 -1.95 21.47 1.61
C MET A 25 -1.28 22.80 1.22
N ASP A 26 -1.27 23.15 -0.06
CA ASP A 26 -0.71 24.40 -0.57
C ASP A 26 -1.45 25.63 -0.03
N LEU A 27 -2.77 25.52 0.15
CA LEU A 27 -3.61 26.56 0.75
C LEU A 27 -3.55 26.60 2.28
N GLY A 28 -2.78 25.71 2.93
CA GLY A 28 -2.69 25.64 4.39
C GLY A 28 -3.99 25.23 5.07
N GLN A 29 -4.90 24.56 4.36
CA GLN A 29 -6.20 24.15 4.87
C GLN A 29 -6.08 22.88 5.71
N SER A 30 -6.59 22.94 6.94
CA SER A 30 -6.71 21.76 7.79
C SER A 30 -8.04 21.05 7.54
N TYR A 31 -8.00 19.73 7.51
CA TYR A 31 -9.16 18.85 7.35
C TYR A 31 -8.92 17.53 8.09
N ASP A 32 -10.01 16.81 8.37
CA ASP A 32 -9.95 15.42 8.84
C ASP A 32 -9.48 14.52 7.69
N TYR A 33 -8.29 13.94 7.87
CA TYR A 33 -7.58 13.23 6.82
C TYR A 33 -8.39 12.10 6.21
N TYR A 34 -9.05 11.30 7.05
CA TYR A 34 -9.85 10.17 6.57
C TYR A 34 -11.29 10.57 6.29
N MET A 35 -11.91 11.36 7.16
CA MET A 35 -13.34 11.67 7.04
C MET A 35 -13.63 12.66 5.92
N GLU A 36 -12.76 13.64 5.71
CA GLU A 36 -12.90 14.65 4.65
C GLU A 36 -11.97 14.39 3.45
N GLY A 37 -10.78 13.84 3.69
CA GLY A 37 -9.77 13.64 2.65
C GLY A 37 -10.00 12.44 1.74
N ILE A 38 -10.77 11.45 2.18
CA ILE A 38 -11.13 10.27 1.38
C ILE A 38 -12.60 10.36 1.01
N THR A 39 -12.88 10.90 -0.17
CA THR A 39 -14.22 10.92 -0.78
C THR A 39 -14.51 9.62 -1.53
N PRO A 40 -15.77 9.35 -1.95
CA PRO A 40 -16.12 8.10 -2.63
C PRO A 40 -15.21 7.76 -3.82
N HIS A 41 -14.96 8.72 -4.71
CA HIS A 41 -14.09 8.48 -5.87
C HIS A 41 -12.60 8.41 -5.54
N ILE A 42 -12.15 9.03 -4.45
CA ILE A 42 -10.79 8.79 -3.94
C ILE A 42 -10.68 7.36 -3.40
N ALA A 43 -11.72 6.84 -2.73
CA ALA A 43 -11.78 5.45 -2.32
C ALA A 43 -11.82 4.47 -3.51
N ASP A 44 -12.48 4.83 -4.62
CA ASP A 44 -12.44 4.05 -5.88
C ASP A 44 -11.01 3.96 -6.43
N ILE A 45 -10.28 5.08 -6.44
CA ILE A 45 -8.88 5.15 -6.86
C ILE A 45 -8.00 4.28 -5.95
N ILE A 46 -8.16 4.37 -4.63
CA ILE A 46 -7.47 3.51 -3.67
C ILE A 46 -7.76 2.04 -3.97
N SER A 47 -9.03 1.69 -4.19
CA SER A 47 -9.45 0.31 -4.49
C SER A 47 -8.85 -0.21 -5.80
N ALA A 48 -8.70 0.65 -6.82
CA ALA A 48 -8.04 0.28 -8.06
C ALA A 48 -6.54 -0.01 -7.86
N CYS A 49 -5.85 0.84 -7.08
CA CYS A 49 -4.45 0.63 -6.73
C CYS A 49 -4.26 -0.63 -5.86
N ASP A 50 -5.17 -0.88 -4.92
CA ASP A 50 -5.12 -2.06 -4.04
C ASP A 50 -5.25 -3.37 -4.83
N LYS A 51 -6.03 -3.41 -5.91
CA LYS A 51 -6.11 -4.58 -6.80
C LYS A 51 -4.74 -4.93 -7.39
N GLU A 52 -3.94 -3.93 -7.77
CA GLU A 52 -2.58 -4.14 -8.27
C GLU A 52 -1.68 -4.68 -7.15
N ARG A 53 -1.74 -4.10 -5.95
CA ARG A 53 -0.99 -4.58 -4.78
C ARG A 53 -1.31 -6.05 -4.50
N VAL A 54 -2.58 -6.42 -4.43
CA VAL A 54 -3.03 -7.80 -4.19
C VAL A 54 -2.53 -8.73 -5.30
N ALA A 55 -2.60 -8.31 -6.57
CA ALA A 55 -2.11 -9.11 -7.69
C ALA A 55 -0.59 -9.38 -7.58
N VAL A 56 0.19 -8.34 -7.25
CA VAL A 56 1.64 -8.48 -7.02
C VAL A 56 1.93 -9.40 -5.84
N CYS A 57 1.29 -9.21 -4.69
CA CYS A 57 1.48 -10.05 -3.51
C CYS A 57 1.14 -11.53 -3.78
N ARG A 58 0.02 -11.80 -4.47
CA ARG A 58 -0.38 -13.17 -4.81
C ARG A 58 0.64 -13.86 -5.72
N ALA A 59 1.24 -13.13 -6.66
CA ALA A 59 2.29 -13.68 -7.51
C ALA A 59 3.59 -13.98 -6.75
N LEU A 60 3.82 -13.31 -5.62
CA LEU A 60 4.89 -13.65 -4.68
C LEU A 60 4.57 -14.87 -3.81
N GLY A 61 3.34 -15.39 -3.86
CA GLY A 61 2.86 -16.46 -2.99
C GLY A 61 2.45 -15.97 -1.60
N VAL A 62 2.24 -14.65 -1.43
CA VAL A 62 1.72 -14.05 -0.21
C VAL A 62 0.19 -13.96 -0.32
N ASP A 63 -0.52 -14.45 0.69
CA ASP A 63 -1.98 -14.38 0.74
C ASP A 63 -2.44 -13.02 1.27
N ALA A 64 -2.25 -11.99 0.45
CA ALA A 64 -2.65 -10.63 0.78
C ALA A 64 -4.17 -10.46 0.71
N LEU A 65 -4.76 -10.08 1.84
CA LEU A 65 -6.16 -9.61 1.91
C LEU A 65 -6.32 -8.34 1.06
N ALA A 66 -7.49 -8.16 0.45
CA ALA A 66 -7.88 -6.86 -0.08
C ALA A 66 -7.97 -5.86 1.08
N LEU A 67 -7.75 -4.57 0.79
CA LEU A 67 -7.71 -3.52 1.82
C LEU A 67 -9.01 -3.50 2.65
N GLY A 68 -10.17 -3.66 2.03
CA GLY A 68 -11.45 -3.75 2.74
C GLY A 68 -11.48 -4.89 3.77
N ASP A 69 -11.10 -6.10 3.34
CA ASP A 69 -11.06 -7.28 4.23
C ASP A 69 -10.02 -7.10 5.35
N MET A 70 -8.88 -6.48 5.03
CA MET A 70 -7.85 -6.15 6.01
C MET A 70 -8.40 -5.18 7.07
N LEU A 71 -9.13 -4.14 6.66
CA LEU A 71 -9.72 -3.16 7.58
C LEU A 71 -10.83 -3.79 8.44
N VAL A 72 -11.70 -4.61 7.84
CA VAL A 72 -12.71 -5.41 8.55
C VAL A 72 -12.05 -6.24 9.65
N LYS A 73 -10.99 -6.99 9.31
CA LYS A 73 -10.26 -7.82 10.27
C LYS A 73 -9.57 -6.99 11.36
N THR A 74 -8.91 -5.90 10.97
CA THR A 74 -8.10 -5.07 11.88
C THR A 74 -8.97 -4.33 12.90
N TYR A 75 -10.09 -3.75 12.44
CA TYR A 75 -10.97 -2.94 13.27
C TYR A 75 -12.17 -3.71 13.81
N LYS A 76 -12.29 -5.02 13.50
CA LYS A 76 -13.40 -5.89 13.90
C LYS A 76 -14.77 -5.31 13.52
N LEU A 77 -14.87 -4.88 12.26
CA LEU A 77 -16.06 -4.25 11.72
C LEU A 77 -16.88 -5.26 10.89
N GLU A 78 -18.15 -4.95 10.68
CA GLU A 78 -18.92 -5.64 9.64
C GLU A 78 -18.51 -5.15 8.24
N PRO A 79 -18.48 -6.04 7.23
CA PRO A 79 -18.25 -5.64 5.85
C PRO A 79 -19.25 -4.57 5.36
N LYS A 80 -18.79 -3.75 4.41
CA LYS A 80 -19.60 -2.70 3.76
C LYS A 80 -19.53 -2.86 2.24
N ASP A 81 -20.51 -2.29 1.55
CA ASP A 81 -20.60 -2.35 0.07
C ASP A 81 -19.50 -1.55 -0.63
N SER A 82 -18.96 -0.52 0.04
CA SER A 82 -17.88 0.32 -0.49
C SER A 82 -16.73 0.50 0.51
N LEU A 83 -15.51 0.68 -0.01
CA LEU A 83 -14.34 1.02 0.80
C LEU A 83 -14.55 2.36 1.52
N TYR A 84 -15.24 3.30 0.89
CA TYR A 84 -15.57 4.60 1.49
C TYR A 84 -16.38 4.41 2.77
N ASP A 85 -17.52 3.71 2.70
CA ASP A 85 -18.39 3.51 3.87
C ASP A 85 -17.67 2.75 4.99
N LEU A 86 -16.81 1.80 4.63
CA LEU A 86 -15.97 1.09 5.59
C LEU A 86 -15.01 2.04 6.30
N ILE A 87 -14.26 2.86 5.57
CA ILE A 87 -13.34 3.84 6.14
C ILE A 87 -14.07 4.84 7.04
N GLN A 88 -15.23 5.35 6.60
CA GLN A 88 -16.05 6.31 7.37
C GLN A 88 -16.62 5.70 8.67
N SER A 89 -16.69 4.37 8.76
CA SER A 89 -17.15 3.65 9.96
C SER A 89 -16.05 3.38 10.99
N ILE A 90 -14.78 3.64 10.67
CA ILE A 90 -13.65 3.45 11.59
C ILE A 90 -13.57 4.65 12.55
N GLU A 91 -14.02 4.47 13.79
CA GLU A 91 -14.07 5.56 14.77
C GLU A 91 -12.68 6.14 15.09
N SER A 92 -11.65 5.30 15.15
CA SER A 92 -10.27 5.74 15.40
C SER A 92 -9.66 6.59 14.29
N TYR A 93 -10.32 6.72 13.14
CA TYR A 93 -9.87 7.58 12.05
C TYR A 93 -10.40 9.00 12.14
N ARG A 94 -11.37 9.26 13.04
CA ARG A 94 -11.89 10.61 13.26
C ARG A 94 -10.85 11.51 13.91
N ALA A 95 -10.93 12.79 13.58
CA ALA A 95 -10.08 13.88 14.06
C ALA A 95 -8.58 13.73 13.76
N LEU A 96 -8.16 12.75 12.94
CA LEU A 96 -6.79 12.65 12.47
C LEU A 96 -6.54 13.72 11.41
N ARG A 97 -5.51 14.55 11.62
CA ARG A 97 -5.27 15.71 10.77
C ARG A 97 -4.37 15.40 9.59
N ASN A 98 -4.63 16.12 8.51
CA ASN A 98 -3.91 15.99 7.26
C ASN A 98 -2.43 16.39 7.36
N PRO A 99 -1.58 15.84 6.47
CA PRO A 99 -0.25 16.37 6.23
C PRO A 99 -0.27 17.85 5.83
N THR A 100 0.74 18.60 6.28
CA THR A 100 0.85 20.05 6.05
C THR A 100 1.93 20.42 5.04
N ASN A 101 2.72 19.46 4.55
CA ASN A 101 3.73 19.70 3.52
C ASN A 101 4.08 18.40 2.76
N THR A 102 4.71 18.57 1.60
CA THR A 102 5.05 17.48 0.67
C THR A 102 6.21 16.59 1.13
N LYS A 103 6.90 16.97 2.20
CA LYS A 103 7.97 16.17 2.83
C LYS A 103 7.44 15.24 3.92
N HIS A 104 6.14 15.28 4.20
CA HIS A 104 5.52 14.42 5.20
C HIS A 104 5.69 12.94 4.86
N ARG A 105 5.81 12.09 5.89
CA ARG A 105 6.06 10.65 5.74
C ARG A 105 5.02 9.92 4.87
N PHE A 106 3.76 10.36 4.94
CA PHE A 106 2.66 9.81 4.10
C PHE A 106 2.94 9.92 2.61
N ILE A 107 3.71 10.92 2.19
CA ILE A 107 4.11 11.08 0.80
C ILE A 107 5.48 10.42 0.60
N VAL A 108 6.50 10.84 1.37
CA VAL A 108 7.87 10.42 1.11
C VAL A 108 8.13 8.96 1.48
N GLU A 109 7.85 8.59 2.72
CA GLU A 109 8.17 7.26 3.26
C GLU A 109 7.31 6.18 2.60
N ASP A 110 5.99 6.40 2.52
CA ASP A 110 5.06 5.41 1.98
C ASP A 110 5.17 5.27 0.45
N THR A 111 5.59 6.32 -0.29
CA THR A 111 5.96 6.16 -1.71
C THR A 111 7.24 5.34 -1.84
N MET A 112 8.28 5.66 -1.06
CA MET A 112 9.59 5.00 -1.17
C MET A 112 9.59 3.55 -0.68
N SER A 113 8.80 3.24 0.34
CA SER A 113 8.80 1.92 0.99
C SER A 113 7.58 1.06 0.63
N GLY A 114 6.51 1.68 0.13
CA GLY A 114 5.27 1.00 -0.29
C GLY A 114 5.14 0.94 -1.82
N LEU A 115 4.81 2.07 -2.45
CA LEU A 115 4.44 2.10 -3.87
C LEU A 115 5.59 1.70 -4.80
N VAL A 116 6.78 2.29 -4.65
CA VAL A 116 7.92 2.01 -5.55
C VAL A 116 8.36 0.54 -5.49
N PRO A 117 8.56 -0.08 -4.31
CA PRO A 117 8.93 -1.49 -4.24
C PRO A 117 7.85 -2.42 -4.81
N LEU A 118 6.56 -2.16 -4.55
CA LEU A 118 5.46 -2.98 -5.09
C LEU A 118 5.39 -2.91 -6.62
N ALA A 119 5.43 -1.70 -7.18
CA ALA A 119 5.44 -1.50 -8.62
C ALA A 119 6.67 -2.17 -9.26
N SER A 120 7.85 -1.97 -8.68
CA SER A 120 9.08 -2.59 -9.18
C SER A 120 9.03 -4.12 -9.17
N VAL A 121 8.40 -4.74 -8.17
CA VAL A 121 8.16 -6.18 -8.16
C VAL A 121 7.14 -6.58 -9.22
N GLY A 122 6.05 -5.82 -9.38
CA GLY A 122 5.07 -6.03 -10.43
C GLY A 122 5.71 -6.05 -11.81
N HIS A 123 6.53 -5.04 -12.12
CA HIS A 123 7.30 -4.97 -13.37
C HIS A 123 8.21 -6.19 -13.56
N ALA A 124 8.92 -6.61 -12.51
CA ALA A 124 9.81 -7.79 -12.56
C ALA A 124 9.07 -9.11 -12.77
N LEU A 125 7.79 -9.19 -12.38
CA LEU A 125 6.92 -10.35 -12.55
C LEU A 125 6.02 -10.27 -13.80
N GLY A 126 6.09 -9.17 -14.56
CA GLY A 126 5.22 -8.93 -15.72
C GLY A 126 3.78 -8.61 -15.35
N ILE A 127 3.52 -8.14 -14.13
CA ILE A 127 2.20 -7.73 -13.63
C ILE A 127 2.06 -6.22 -13.84
N PRO A 128 1.03 -5.74 -14.57
CA PRO A 128 0.78 -4.32 -14.73
C PRO A 128 0.45 -3.65 -13.40
N THR A 129 1.09 -2.50 -13.14
CA THR A 129 0.87 -1.66 -11.95
C THR A 129 0.59 -0.19 -12.30
N PRO A 130 -0.29 0.12 -13.26
CA PRO A 130 -0.45 1.49 -13.77
C PRO A 130 -0.89 2.52 -12.73
N MET A 131 -1.70 2.14 -11.74
CA MET A 131 -2.11 3.04 -10.66
C MET A 131 -0.95 3.34 -9.72
N MET A 132 -0.20 2.32 -9.28
CA MET A 132 1.00 2.55 -8.48
C MET A 132 2.02 3.41 -9.24
N ASP A 133 2.24 3.13 -10.52
CA ASP A 133 3.17 3.89 -11.37
C ASP A 133 2.74 5.37 -11.48
N ALA A 134 1.44 5.62 -11.69
CA ALA A 134 0.89 6.97 -11.76
C ALA A 134 1.13 7.75 -10.46
N PHE A 135 0.84 7.16 -9.31
CA PHE A 135 1.01 7.84 -8.02
C PHE A 135 2.47 8.05 -7.62
N VAL A 136 3.38 7.13 -7.99
CA VAL A 136 4.82 7.37 -7.84
C VAL A 136 5.28 8.55 -8.70
N ASN A 137 4.79 8.65 -9.95
CA ASN A 137 5.13 9.75 -10.84
C ASN A 137 4.59 11.10 -10.33
N ILE A 138 3.35 11.13 -9.84
CA ILE A 138 2.76 12.32 -9.22
C ILE A 138 3.57 12.73 -7.98
N ALA A 139 3.87 11.77 -7.08
CA ALA A 139 4.70 12.04 -5.90
C ALA A 139 6.07 12.60 -6.28
N SER A 140 6.68 12.04 -7.32
CA SER A 140 7.99 12.47 -7.82
C SER A 140 7.96 13.91 -8.30
N ALA A 141 6.95 14.28 -9.10
CA ALA A 141 6.75 15.64 -9.58
C ALA A 141 6.51 16.63 -8.43
N VAL A 142 5.65 16.25 -7.48
CA VAL A 142 5.30 17.06 -6.30
C VAL A 142 6.49 17.30 -5.38
N CYS A 143 7.31 16.28 -5.15
CA CYS A 143 8.46 16.37 -4.26
C CYS A 143 9.73 16.90 -4.94
N GLY A 144 9.72 17.07 -6.27
CA GLY A 144 10.92 17.41 -7.05
C GLY A 144 12.01 16.33 -6.95
N ARG A 145 11.62 15.06 -6.84
CA ARG A 145 12.49 13.91 -6.55
C ARG A 145 12.14 12.75 -7.44
N ASP A 146 13.13 12.04 -7.95
CA ASP A 146 12.88 10.84 -8.77
C ASP A 146 12.87 9.60 -7.87
N PHE A 147 11.69 9.26 -7.34
CA PHE A 147 11.56 8.16 -6.40
C PHE A 147 11.91 6.80 -7.01
N TRP A 148 11.82 6.63 -8.33
CA TRP A 148 12.25 5.40 -9.00
C TRP A 148 13.76 5.16 -8.88
N LYS A 149 14.57 6.23 -8.85
CA LYS A 149 16.03 6.13 -8.75
C LYS A 149 16.54 6.00 -7.33
N GLU A 150 15.82 6.59 -6.38
CA GLU A 150 16.24 6.67 -4.97
C GLU A 150 16.07 5.35 -4.21
N VAL A 151 15.16 4.48 -4.65
CA VAL A 151 14.81 3.25 -3.92
C VAL A 151 15.66 2.06 -4.39
N ARG A 152 15.85 1.08 -3.50
CA ARG A 152 16.35 -0.24 -3.86
C ARG A 152 15.25 -1.01 -4.60
N THR A 153 15.21 -0.87 -5.92
CA THR A 153 14.33 -1.62 -6.83
C THR A 153 14.56 -3.13 -6.72
N ALA A 154 13.64 -3.94 -7.28
CA ALA A 154 13.74 -5.41 -7.31
C ALA A 154 15.11 -5.92 -7.80
N GLU A 155 15.74 -5.20 -8.72
CA GLU A 155 17.10 -5.46 -9.21
C GLU A 155 18.15 -5.38 -8.09
N LYS A 156 18.08 -4.35 -7.23
CA LYS A 156 19.01 -4.14 -6.10
C LYS A 156 18.78 -5.09 -4.93
N LEU A 157 17.62 -5.74 -4.86
CA LEU A 157 17.31 -6.81 -3.89
C LEU A 157 17.81 -8.19 -4.33
N GLY A 158 18.54 -8.27 -5.46
CA GLY A 158 19.07 -9.55 -5.98
C GLY A 158 17.98 -10.47 -6.53
N MET A 159 16.81 -9.93 -6.88
CA MET A 159 15.64 -10.66 -7.39
C MET A 159 15.69 -10.85 -8.91
N ALA A 160 16.89 -10.99 -9.48
CA ALA A 160 17.06 -11.38 -10.88
C ALA A 160 16.64 -12.84 -11.06
N ALA A 161 15.37 -13.07 -11.42
CA ALA A 161 14.68 -14.23 -12.02
C ALA A 161 15.01 -15.68 -11.56
N ARG A 162 16.24 -16.02 -11.19
CA ARG A 162 16.72 -17.39 -10.91
C ARG A 162 16.46 -17.88 -9.47
N ARG A 163 16.01 -17.02 -8.54
CA ARG A 163 15.82 -17.40 -7.12
C ARG A 163 14.39 -17.67 -6.68
N TRP A 164 13.38 -17.42 -7.53
CA TRP A 164 11.94 -17.57 -7.18
C TRP A 164 11.56 -18.99 -6.74
N ARG A 165 12.22 -20.04 -7.25
CA ARG A 165 11.97 -21.43 -6.82
C ARG A 165 12.34 -21.69 -5.35
N ARG A 166 13.19 -20.87 -4.73
CA ARG A 166 13.65 -21.07 -3.35
C ARG A 166 12.75 -20.38 -2.32
N PHE A 167 12.06 -19.30 -2.69
CA PHE A 167 11.09 -18.62 -1.80
C PHE A 167 9.81 -19.45 -1.62
N ARG A 168 9.30 -20.08 -2.68
CA ARG A 168 8.21 -21.07 -2.62
C ARG A 168 8.50 -22.27 -1.70
N ARG A 169 9.78 -22.61 -1.49
CA ARG A 169 10.19 -23.73 -0.63
C ARG A 169 10.31 -23.34 0.84
N TRP A 170 10.53 -22.04 1.13
CA TRP A 170 10.66 -21.52 2.48
C TRP A 170 9.30 -21.36 3.17
N SER A 171 8.27 -20.91 2.45
CA SER A 171 6.90 -20.82 3.01
C SER A 171 6.24 -22.19 3.22
N ALA A 172 6.59 -23.19 2.41
CA ALA A 172 6.11 -24.57 2.58
C ALA A 172 6.71 -25.25 3.84
N ASP A 173 7.97 -24.97 4.17
CA ASP A 173 8.64 -25.54 5.35
C ASP A 173 8.17 -24.88 6.67
N GLN A 174 7.65 -23.64 6.65
CA GLN A 174 7.06 -23.00 7.84
C GLN A 174 5.66 -23.52 8.19
N ARG A 175 4.81 -23.83 7.19
CA ARG A 175 3.49 -24.47 7.42
C ARG A 175 3.61 -25.80 8.16
N LEU A 176 4.62 -26.60 7.82
CA LEU A 176 4.90 -27.89 8.47
C LEU A 176 5.43 -27.74 9.90
N TRP A 177 6.01 -26.60 10.24
CA TRP A 177 6.51 -26.29 11.59
C TRP A 177 5.38 -25.81 12.51
N GLU A 178 4.46 -24.99 12.00
CA GLU A 178 3.30 -24.51 12.76
C GLU A 178 2.29 -25.63 13.03
N GLU A 179 2.02 -26.53 12.07
CA GLU A 179 1.13 -27.68 12.29
C GLU A 179 1.64 -28.66 13.37
N LYS A 180 2.96 -28.77 13.56
CA LYS A 180 3.55 -29.62 14.61
C LYS A 180 3.57 -28.96 15.98
N ALA A 181 3.58 -27.63 16.05
CA ALA A 181 3.65 -26.89 17.31
C ALA A 181 2.31 -26.87 18.09
N TRP A 182 1.20 -27.21 17.45
CA TRP A 182 -0.14 -27.30 18.08
C TRP A 182 -0.53 -28.71 18.55
N MET A 183 0.32 -29.71 18.34
CA MET A 183 0.06 -31.12 18.70
C MET A 183 0.94 -31.66 19.84
N SER A 184 1.59 -30.77 20.61
CA SER A 184 2.34 -31.12 21.83
C SER A 184 1.94 -30.25 23.01
#